data_AF-A0A067ST24-F1
#
_entry.id   AF-A0A067ST24-F1
#
_cell.length_a   1.000
_cell.length_b   1.000
_cell.length_c   1.000
_cell.angle_alpha   90.00
_cell.angle_beta   90.00
_cell.angle_gamma   90.00
#
_symmetry.space_group_name_H-M   'P 1'
#
loop_
_entity.id
_entity.type
_entity.pdbx_description
1 polymer ?
#
loop_
_entity_poly.entity_id
_entity_poly.type
_entity_poly.pdbx_seq_one_letter_code
_entity_poly.pdbx_strand_id
1 'polypeptide(L)'
;SPPPSPTSPTSSDITLLSQTAIGDDDYISPFERAYFYNGVADDPPPLFQRSDLIQHPFPIPEERPAQRHSATPVKTAHTANHPILKNKLWKESVAPEIIALCKEASRGIRVSTMLPVRFSTLGEDGKDVFDDYIVLWISVHPNTTKETSCRDANTPVLDIFAKYNIHDVAVHWIEGAMESL
;
A
#
# COMPACT_ATOMS: atom_id res chain seq x y z
N SER A 1 -28.38 51.07 -37.19
CA SER A 1 -27.71 50.00 -36.43
C SER A 1 -27.77 50.31 -34.95
N PRO A 2 -28.31 49.43 -34.09
CA PRO A 2 -28.24 49.57 -32.64
C PRO A 2 -26.92 48.98 -32.09
N PRO A 3 -26.44 49.40 -30.91
CA PRO A 3 -25.20 48.91 -30.31
C PRO A 3 -25.38 47.52 -29.68
N PRO A 4 -24.32 46.70 -29.55
CA PRO A 4 -24.40 45.41 -28.89
C PRO A 4 -24.48 45.54 -27.37
N SER A 5 -25.30 44.69 -26.74
CA SER A 5 -25.45 44.55 -25.29
C SER A 5 -24.17 44.00 -24.64
N PRO A 6 -23.83 44.42 -23.40
CA PRO A 6 -22.69 43.89 -22.67
C PRO A 6 -23.00 42.50 -22.09
N THR A 7 -22.15 41.52 -22.37
CA THR A 7 -22.16 40.21 -21.71
C THR A 7 -21.31 40.28 -20.44
N SER A 8 -21.91 39.98 -19.29
CA SER A 8 -21.22 39.90 -18.00
C SER A 8 -20.19 38.78 -17.98
N PRO A 9 -19.01 38.96 -17.33
CA PRO A 9 -18.07 37.89 -17.12
C PRO A 9 -18.54 36.99 -15.98
N THR A 10 -18.74 35.70 -16.24
CA THR A 10 -18.88 34.70 -15.18
C THR A 10 -17.52 34.49 -14.55
N SER A 11 -17.45 34.85 -13.26
CA SER A 11 -16.30 34.73 -12.39
C SER A 11 -15.96 33.26 -12.11
N SER A 12 -14.74 32.91 -12.52
CA SER A 12 -13.65 32.28 -11.76
C SER A 12 -13.85 31.04 -10.88
N ASP A 13 -12.85 30.17 -11.03
CA ASP A 13 -12.22 29.32 -10.02
C ASP A 13 -12.88 27.99 -9.65
N ILE A 14 -12.75 27.02 -10.55
CA ILE A 14 -12.37 25.67 -10.12
C ILE A 14 -10.87 25.56 -10.36
N THR A 15 -10.10 25.82 -9.31
CA THR A 15 -8.68 25.48 -9.23
C THR A 15 -8.57 23.97 -9.42
N LEU A 16 -8.33 23.56 -10.66
CA LEU A 16 -7.86 22.23 -10.99
C LEU A 16 -6.53 22.08 -10.25
N LEU A 17 -6.54 21.37 -9.11
CA LEU A 17 -5.34 20.95 -8.40
C LEU A 17 -4.64 19.89 -9.25
N SER A 18 -4.12 20.29 -10.41
CA SER A 18 -3.04 19.58 -11.07
C SER A 18 -1.77 19.92 -10.29
N GLN A 19 -1.61 19.29 -9.12
CA GLN A 19 -0.27 19.07 -8.58
C GLN A 19 0.37 17.94 -9.39
N THR A 20 0.76 18.25 -10.62
CA THR A 20 1.93 17.60 -11.22
C THR A 20 3.16 18.19 -10.54
N ALA A 21 3.35 17.84 -9.27
CA ALA A 21 4.67 17.92 -8.68
C ALA A 21 5.49 16.82 -9.37
N ILE A 22 6.58 17.21 -10.01
CA ILE A 22 7.72 16.30 -10.19
C ILE A 22 8.15 15.96 -8.76
N GLY A 23 7.66 14.87 -8.20
CA GLY A 23 7.70 14.64 -6.76
C GLY A 23 7.77 13.15 -6.46
N ASP A 24 8.92 12.74 -5.94
CA ASP A 24 9.19 11.50 -5.19
C ASP A 24 8.50 10.26 -5.78
N ASP A 25 9.22 9.45 -6.58
CA ASP A 25 8.76 8.17 -7.18
C ASP A 25 8.19 7.15 -6.16
N ASP A 26 8.19 7.48 -4.86
CA ASP A 26 7.67 6.69 -3.75
C ASP A 26 6.32 7.19 -3.18
N TYR A 27 5.65 8.17 -3.81
CA TYR A 27 4.39 8.71 -3.32
C TYR A 27 3.17 7.83 -3.67
N ILE A 28 2.38 7.46 -2.66
CA ILE A 28 1.11 6.74 -2.84
C ILE A 28 -0.03 7.74 -3.04
N SER A 29 -0.73 7.62 -4.16
CA SER A 29 -1.87 8.49 -4.47
C SER A 29 -2.99 8.35 -3.42
N PRO A 30 -3.78 9.41 -3.15
CA PRO A 30 -4.94 9.30 -2.26
C PRO A 30 -5.95 8.22 -2.68
N PHE A 31 -6.09 7.99 -4.00
CA PHE A 31 -6.95 6.94 -4.53
C PHE A 31 -6.41 5.55 -4.18
N GLU A 32 -5.13 5.29 -4.44
CA GLU A 32 -4.49 4.03 -4.07
C GLU A 32 -4.59 3.80 -2.55
N ARG A 33 -4.27 4.81 -1.74
CA ARG A 33 -4.37 4.74 -0.27
C ARG A 33 -5.73 4.25 0.22
N ALA A 34 -6.81 4.71 -0.39
CA ALA A 34 -8.18 4.36 -0.01
C ALA A 34 -8.64 3.00 -0.57
N TYR A 35 -8.17 2.60 -1.75
CA TYR A 35 -8.73 1.47 -2.50
C TYR A 35 -7.79 0.29 -2.69
N PHE A 36 -6.55 0.35 -2.19
CA PHE A 36 -5.55 -0.71 -2.39
C PHE A 36 -6.00 -2.08 -1.90
N TYR A 37 -6.67 -2.12 -0.74
CA TYR A 37 -7.19 -3.34 -0.10
C TYR A 37 -8.69 -3.57 -0.34
N ASN A 38 -9.24 -3.00 -1.41
CA ASN A 38 -10.64 -3.22 -1.80
C ASN A 38 -10.98 -4.73 -1.79
N GLY A 39 -12.02 -5.13 -1.05
CA GLY A 39 -12.44 -6.53 -0.92
C GLY A 39 -11.88 -7.30 0.27
N VAL A 40 -10.84 -6.80 0.95
CA VAL A 40 -10.26 -7.50 2.12
C VAL A 40 -11.18 -7.41 3.34
N ALA A 41 -11.88 -6.29 3.50
CA ALA A 41 -12.93 -6.07 4.50
C ALA A 41 -13.92 -5.03 3.97
N ASP A 42 -15.07 -4.87 4.64
CA ASP A 42 -16.05 -3.82 4.31
C ASP A 42 -15.46 -2.41 4.49
N ASP A 43 -14.62 -2.23 5.50
CA ASP A 43 -13.84 -1.01 5.78
C ASP A 43 -12.38 -1.40 6.01
N PRO A 44 -11.58 -1.60 4.94
CA PRO A 44 -10.20 -2.04 5.07
C PRO A 44 -9.31 -0.89 5.56
N PRO A 45 -8.25 -1.18 6.33
CA PRO A 45 -7.32 -0.15 6.78
C PRO A 45 -6.64 0.51 5.57
N PRO A 46 -6.46 1.84 5.57
CA PRO A 46 -5.83 2.54 4.45
C PRO A 46 -4.37 2.15 4.31
N LEU A 47 -3.90 2.08 3.06
CA LEU A 47 -2.49 1.85 2.77
C LEU A 47 -1.66 3.07 3.17
N PHE A 48 -0.72 2.88 4.09
CA PHE A 48 0.12 3.95 4.59
C PHE A 48 1.40 4.11 3.75
N GLN A 49 2.09 3.01 3.45
CA GLN A 49 3.32 2.97 2.64
C GLN A 49 3.46 1.57 2.00
N ARG A 50 4.08 1.43 0.82
CA ARG A 50 4.50 0.13 0.26
C ARG A 50 5.86 0.17 -0.43
N SER A 51 6.60 -0.94 -0.41
CA SER A 51 7.94 -1.04 -1.02
C SER A 51 7.95 -1.36 -2.51
N ASP A 52 6.82 -1.78 -3.07
CA ASP A 52 6.70 -2.37 -4.41
C ASP A 52 5.96 -1.46 -5.40
N LEU A 53 5.98 -0.14 -5.16
CA LEU A 53 5.26 0.85 -5.98
C LEU A 53 5.66 0.77 -7.47
N ILE A 54 6.96 0.67 -7.74
CA ILE A 54 7.51 0.64 -9.11
C ILE A 54 7.29 -0.73 -9.76
N GLN A 55 7.47 -1.81 -9.01
CA GLN A 55 7.36 -3.18 -9.52
C GLN A 55 5.90 -3.57 -9.80
N HIS A 56 4.97 -3.08 -8.98
CA HIS A 56 3.56 -3.44 -9.01
C HIS A 56 2.69 -2.17 -8.93
N PRO A 57 2.64 -1.35 -10.00
CA PRO A 57 1.87 -0.11 -10.00
C PRO A 57 0.38 -0.37 -9.80
N PHE A 58 -0.29 0.52 -9.07
CA PHE A 58 -1.74 0.41 -8.84
C PHE A 58 -2.52 1.11 -9.96
N PRO A 59 -3.49 0.45 -10.59
CA PRO A 59 -4.22 1.01 -11.73
C PRO A 59 -5.17 2.13 -11.28
N ILE A 60 -4.92 3.37 -11.70
CA ILE A 60 -5.81 4.51 -11.45
C ILE A 60 -6.84 4.60 -12.60
N PRO A 61 -8.16 4.73 -12.31
CA PRO A 61 -9.21 4.71 -13.33
C PRO A 61 -9.08 5.72 -14.47
N GLU A 62 -8.51 6.91 -14.22
CA GLU A 62 -8.35 7.96 -15.25
C GLU A 62 -7.33 7.61 -16.33
N GLU A 63 -6.42 6.67 -16.06
CA GLU A 63 -5.40 6.22 -17.02
C GLU A 63 -5.93 5.18 -18.01
N ARG A 64 -7.19 4.73 -17.87
CA ARG A 64 -7.80 3.75 -18.78
C ARG A 64 -8.74 4.42 -19.79
N PRO A 65 -8.62 4.11 -21.09
CA PRO A 65 -9.61 4.54 -22.09
C PRO A 65 -11.02 4.15 -21.64
N ALA A 66 -11.99 5.04 -21.85
CA ALA A 66 -13.37 5.06 -21.35
C ALA A 66 -14.28 3.85 -21.71
N GLN A 67 -13.71 2.68 -22.01
CA GLN A 67 -14.41 1.55 -22.62
C GLN A 67 -14.58 0.32 -21.73
N ARG A 68 -14.17 0.35 -20.46
CA ARG A 68 -14.54 -0.70 -19.50
C ARG A 68 -14.80 -0.03 -18.15
N HIS A 69 -15.94 -0.30 -17.55
CA HIS A 69 -16.18 0.00 -16.13
C HIS A 69 -15.09 -0.72 -15.34
N SER A 70 -14.05 0.02 -15.00
CA SER A 70 -12.76 -0.53 -14.68
C SER A 70 -12.73 -0.72 -13.17
N ALA A 71 -13.44 -1.74 -12.68
CA ALA A 71 -13.55 -2.00 -11.25
C ALA A 71 -12.15 -2.11 -10.64
N THR A 72 -11.95 -1.45 -9.51
CA THR A 72 -10.78 -1.68 -8.66
C THR A 72 -10.67 -3.18 -8.38
N PRO A 73 -9.48 -3.79 -8.52
CA PRO A 73 -9.32 -5.20 -8.19
C PRO A 73 -9.87 -5.50 -6.79
N VAL A 74 -10.61 -6.59 -6.67
CA VAL A 74 -11.06 -7.12 -5.38
C VAL A 74 -9.99 -8.09 -4.90
N LYS A 75 -9.40 -7.81 -3.73
CA LYS A 75 -8.36 -8.62 -3.11
C LYS A 75 -8.92 -9.49 -2.00
N THR A 76 -8.33 -10.67 -1.82
CA THR A 76 -8.52 -11.51 -0.64
C THR A 76 -7.17 -11.74 0.02
N ALA A 77 -7.11 -11.57 1.34
CA ALA A 77 -5.89 -11.80 2.12
C ALA A 77 -5.81 -13.26 2.58
N HIS A 78 -4.68 -13.90 2.34
CA HIS A 78 -4.41 -15.27 2.74
C HIS A 78 -3.15 -15.35 3.60
N THR A 79 -3.00 -16.44 4.36
CA THR A 79 -1.71 -16.75 5.00
C THR A 79 -0.67 -17.05 3.92
N ALA A 80 0.53 -16.47 4.04
CA ALA A 80 1.53 -16.45 2.97
C ALA A 80 1.99 -17.82 2.43
N ASN A 81 1.90 -18.90 3.22
CA ASN A 81 2.40 -20.27 2.93
C ASN A 81 3.61 -20.31 1.96
N HIS A 82 4.73 -19.77 2.40
CA HIS A 82 5.95 -19.67 1.59
C HIS A 82 6.84 -20.93 1.75
N PRO A 83 7.59 -21.38 0.73
CA PRO A 83 8.46 -22.56 0.81
C PRO A 83 9.57 -22.43 1.87
N ILE A 84 10.22 -21.27 1.97
CA ILE A 84 11.32 -20.99 2.92
C ILE A 84 10.83 -20.42 4.27
N LEU A 85 10.02 -19.35 4.25
CA LEU A 85 9.46 -18.71 5.45
C LEU A 85 8.43 -19.58 6.19
N LYS A 86 8.89 -20.66 6.80
CA LYS A 86 8.08 -21.50 7.70
C LYS A 86 7.93 -20.84 9.06
N ASN A 87 6.91 -21.27 9.80
CA ASN A 87 6.55 -20.74 11.13
C ASN A 87 7.74 -20.66 12.11
N LYS A 88 8.64 -21.65 12.07
CA LYS A 88 9.84 -21.67 12.92
C LYS A 88 10.80 -20.52 12.57
N LEU A 89 11.18 -20.42 11.30
CA LEU A 89 12.07 -19.36 10.81
C LEU A 89 11.48 -17.96 11.04
N TRP A 90 10.18 -17.81 10.81
CA TRP A 90 9.45 -16.57 11.09
C TRP A 90 9.56 -16.16 12.56
N LYS A 91 9.19 -17.05 13.48
CA LYS A 91 9.11 -16.75 14.93
C LYS A 91 10.47 -16.59 15.60
N GLU A 92 11.45 -17.40 15.20
CA GLU A 92 12.74 -17.47 15.88
C GLU A 92 13.77 -16.48 15.32
N SER A 93 13.59 -15.97 14.10
CA SER A 93 14.65 -15.20 13.42
C SER A 93 14.13 -13.98 12.69
N VAL A 94 13.30 -14.16 11.66
CA VAL A 94 12.90 -13.05 10.76
C VAL A 94 12.09 -11.98 11.49
N ALA A 95 11.02 -12.38 12.19
CA ALA A 95 10.16 -11.42 12.89
C ALA A 95 10.88 -10.70 14.04
N PRO A 96 11.67 -11.38 14.90
CA PRO A 96 12.47 -10.70 15.92
C PRO A 96 13.45 -9.66 15.36
N GLU A 97 14.15 -9.96 14.25
CA GLU A 97 15.07 -9.00 13.63
C GLU A 97 14.35 -7.75 13.12
N ILE A 98 13.19 -7.92 12.46
CA ILE A 98 12.39 -6.80 11.95
C ILE A 98 11.80 -5.98 13.11
N ILE A 99 11.35 -6.63 14.18
CA ILE A 99 10.88 -5.93 15.39
C ILE A 99 12.02 -5.14 16.04
N ALA A 100 13.23 -5.71 16.13
CA ALA A 100 14.39 -5.03 16.69
C ALA A 100 14.75 -3.80 15.85
N LEU A 101 14.77 -3.94 14.51
CA LEU A 101 14.95 -2.84 13.57
C LEU A 101 13.91 -1.74 13.79
N CYS A 102 12.61 -2.07 13.84
CA CYS A 102 11.54 -1.07 14.03
C CYS A 102 11.64 -0.36 15.39
N LYS A 103 12.15 -1.03 16.43
CA LYS A 103 12.33 -0.46 17.78
C LYS A 103 13.55 0.45 17.92
N GLU A 104 14.39 0.56 16.88
CA GLU A 104 15.48 1.53 16.88
C GLU A 104 14.91 2.95 17.07
N ALA A 105 15.35 3.63 18.13
CA ALA A 105 14.80 4.92 18.53
C ALA A 105 14.88 5.99 17.42
N SER A 106 15.89 5.89 16.55
CA SER A 106 16.09 6.78 15.39
C SER A 106 15.00 6.65 14.33
N ARG A 107 14.29 5.51 14.26
CA ARG A 107 13.26 5.28 13.22
C ARG A 107 11.89 5.82 13.61
N GLY A 108 11.59 5.86 14.90
CA GLY A 108 10.29 6.35 15.39
C GLY A 108 9.10 5.52 14.89
N ILE A 109 9.29 4.20 14.70
CA ILE A 109 8.24 3.28 14.23
C ILE A 109 7.61 2.60 15.44
N ARG A 110 6.28 2.65 15.54
CA ARG A 110 5.51 1.96 16.59
C ARG A 110 4.59 0.91 15.97
N VAL A 111 5.14 -0.27 15.76
CA VAL A 111 4.42 -1.45 15.25
C VAL A 111 3.35 -1.89 16.25
N SER A 112 2.14 -2.15 15.75
CA SER A 112 1.03 -2.77 16.48
C SER A 112 0.92 -4.27 16.13
N THR A 113 0.93 -4.62 14.83
CA THR A 113 0.91 -6.00 14.33
C THR A 113 1.81 -6.17 13.12
N MET A 114 2.26 -7.42 12.88
CA MET A 114 3.13 -7.74 11.75
C MET A 114 2.94 -9.19 11.32
N LEU A 115 2.50 -9.42 10.09
CA LEU A 115 2.11 -10.73 9.58
C LEU A 115 2.58 -10.91 8.12
N PRO A 116 3.11 -12.07 7.72
CA PRO A 116 3.27 -12.41 6.31
C PRO A 116 1.93 -12.86 5.72
N VAL A 117 1.49 -12.19 4.67
CA VAL A 117 0.27 -12.50 3.92
C VAL A 117 0.57 -12.72 2.45
N ARG A 118 -0.38 -13.29 1.72
CA ARG A 118 -0.38 -13.35 0.26
C ARG A 118 -1.75 -12.95 -0.22
N PHE A 119 -1.84 -12.05 -1.19
CA PHE A 119 -3.13 -11.65 -1.74
C PHE A 119 -3.47 -12.49 -2.96
N SER A 120 -4.77 -12.68 -3.18
CA SER A 120 -5.32 -13.11 -4.47
C SER A 120 -6.22 -12.03 -5.04
N THR A 121 -6.41 -12.07 -6.35
CA THR A 121 -7.48 -11.37 -7.06
C THR A 121 -8.30 -12.36 -7.87
N LEU A 122 -9.50 -11.98 -8.26
CA LEU A 122 -10.34 -12.84 -9.09
C LEU A 122 -9.88 -12.80 -10.55
N GLY A 123 -9.49 -13.95 -11.10
CA GLY A 123 -9.18 -14.12 -12.51
C GLY A 123 -10.42 -14.09 -13.40
N GLU A 124 -10.20 -14.06 -14.72
CA GLU A 124 -11.28 -14.04 -15.72
C GLU A 124 -12.20 -15.27 -15.65
N ASP A 125 -11.68 -16.41 -15.19
CA ASP A 125 -12.42 -17.65 -15.02
C ASP A 125 -13.13 -17.75 -13.66
N GLY A 126 -13.10 -16.68 -12.85
CA GLY A 126 -13.69 -16.63 -11.53
C GLY A 126 -12.90 -17.39 -10.47
N LYS A 127 -11.64 -17.77 -10.72
CA LYS A 127 -10.77 -18.39 -9.73
C LYS A 127 -9.78 -17.40 -9.12
N ASP A 128 -9.32 -17.71 -7.92
CA ASP A 128 -8.25 -16.97 -7.27
C ASP A 128 -6.94 -17.06 -8.05
N VAL A 129 -6.42 -15.90 -8.42
CA VAL A 129 -5.06 -15.72 -8.94
C VAL A 129 -4.24 -15.09 -7.82
N PHE A 130 -3.30 -15.86 -7.28
CA PHE A 130 -2.41 -15.42 -6.21
C PHE A 130 -1.26 -14.59 -6.77
N ASP A 131 -0.88 -13.53 -6.05
CA ASP A 131 0.34 -12.78 -6.32
C ASP A 131 1.55 -13.73 -6.27
N ASP A 132 2.58 -13.52 -7.09
CA ASP A 132 3.78 -14.36 -7.15
C ASP A 132 4.78 -14.09 -5.99
N TYR A 133 4.50 -13.07 -5.18
CA TYR A 133 5.25 -12.67 -3.99
C TYR A 133 4.39 -12.74 -2.73
N ILE A 134 5.05 -12.67 -1.58
CA ILE A 134 4.39 -12.48 -0.28
C ILE A 134 4.49 -11.03 0.16
N VAL A 135 3.54 -10.58 0.97
CA VAL A 135 3.55 -9.26 1.57
C VAL A 135 3.83 -9.41 3.07
N LEU A 136 4.85 -8.71 3.56
CA LEU A 136 4.94 -8.43 4.98
C LEU A 136 4.00 -7.27 5.30
N TRP A 137 2.86 -7.58 5.90
CA TRP A 137 1.85 -6.60 6.26
C TRP A 137 2.08 -6.11 7.70
N ILE A 138 2.50 -4.85 7.83
CA ILE A 138 2.85 -4.23 9.09
C ILE A 138 1.83 -3.15 9.43
N SER A 139 1.21 -3.28 10.59
CA SER A 139 0.36 -2.24 11.13
C SER A 139 1.12 -1.41 12.15
N VAL A 140 0.97 -0.09 12.07
CA VAL A 140 1.53 0.87 13.03
C VAL A 140 0.41 1.57 13.78
N HIS A 141 0.69 1.96 15.03
CA HIS A 141 -0.28 2.68 15.83
C HIS A 141 -0.67 4.01 15.13
N PRO A 142 -1.98 4.32 15.02
CA PRO A 142 -2.44 5.51 14.34
C PRO A 142 -1.81 6.80 14.87
N ASN A 143 -1.36 7.68 13.98
CA ASN A 143 -0.78 8.99 14.30
C ASN A 143 0.54 8.93 15.10
N THR A 144 1.23 7.79 15.10
CA THR A 144 2.47 7.64 15.89
C THR A 144 3.73 7.45 15.05
N THR A 145 3.59 7.04 13.80
CA THR A 145 4.69 6.73 12.90
C THR A 145 4.54 7.61 11.65
N LYS A 146 5.65 8.13 11.13
CA LYS A 146 5.64 8.93 9.89
C LYS A 146 5.77 8.02 8.68
N GLU A 147 5.14 8.38 7.57
CA GLU A 147 5.25 7.65 6.30
C GLU A 147 6.71 7.51 5.84
N THR A 148 7.51 8.57 6.03
CA THR A 148 8.95 8.56 5.73
C THR A 148 9.71 7.50 6.54
N SER A 149 9.35 7.30 7.81
CA SER A 149 9.96 6.27 8.64
C SER A 149 9.70 4.86 8.10
N CYS A 150 8.49 4.62 7.60
CA CYS A 150 8.11 3.35 6.96
C CYS A 150 8.87 3.15 5.64
N ARG A 151 8.92 4.18 4.79
CA ARG A 151 9.67 4.15 3.53
C ARG A 151 11.15 3.83 3.77
N ASP A 152 11.79 4.54 4.70
CA ASP A 152 13.21 4.38 5.03
C ASP A 152 13.51 3.02 5.72
N ALA A 153 12.47 2.32 6.19
CA ALA A 153 12.58 0.97 6.75
C ALA A 153 12.41 -0.14 5.72
N ASN A 154 11.90 0.14 4.51
CA ASN A 154 11.67 -0.89 3.49
C ASN A 154 12.94 -1.65 3.13
N THR A 155 14.00 -0.94 2.73
CA THR A 155 15.26 -1.59 2.31
C THR A 155 15.87 -2.43 3.44
N PRO A 156 16.05 -1.93 4.67
CA PRO A 156 16.54 -2.76 5.77
C PRO A 156 15.67 -3.98 6.09
N VAL A 157 14.34 -3.89 5.94
CA VAL A 157 13.44 -5.03 6.13
C VAL A 157 13.64 -6.08 5.02
N LEU A 158 13.71 -5.63 3.77
CA LEU A 158 13.97 -6.52 2.63
C LEU A 158 15.35 -7.18 2.73
N ASP A 159 16.37 -6.46 3.22
CA ASP A 159 17.70 -7.01 3.50
C ASP A 159 17.64 -8.13 4.54
N ILE A 160 16.78 -8.02 5.57
CA ILE A 160 16.57 -9.12 6.53
C ILE A 160 16.03 -10.35 5.82
N PHE A 161 15.01 -10.23 4.96
CA PHE A 161 14.51 -11.37 4.17
C PHE A 161 15.59 -11.96 3.26
N ALA A 162 16.39 -11.11 2.61
CA ALA A 162 17.46 -11.52 1.71
C ALA A 162 18.54 -12.34 2.43
N LYS A 163 18.87 -12.03 3.70
CA LYS A 163 19.79 -12.87 4.53
C LYS A 163 19.33 -14.32 4.64
N TYR A 164 18.03 -14.58 4.53
CA TYR A 164 17.42 -15.91 4.59
C TYR A 164 17.07 -16.49 3.21
N ASN A 165 17.59 -15.90 2.13
CA ASN A 165 17.31 -16.27 0.73
C ASN A 165 15.83 -16.15 0.32
N ILE A 166 15.12 -15.17 0.88
CA ILE A 166 13.74 -14.84 0.52
C ILE A 166 13.77 -13.50 -0.22
N HIS A 167 13.35 -13.49 -1.48
CA HIS A 167 13.49 -12.32 -2.38
C HIS A 167 12.16 -11.87 -2.99
N ASP A 168 11.15 -12.73 -2.92
CA ASP A 168 9.78 -12.53 -3.38
C ASP A 168 8.92 -11.91 -2.26
N VAL A 169 9.36 -10.76 -1.75
CA VAL A 169 8.68 -10.05 -0.64
C VAL A 169 8.46 -8.58 -0.99
N ALA A 170 7.26 -8.10 -0.72
CA ALA A 170 6.96 -6.68 -0.59
C ALA A 170 6.64 -6.34 0.87
N VAL A 171 6.87 -5.09 1.29
CA VAL A 171 6.51 -4.58 2.62
C VAL A 171 5.37 -3.60 2.45
N HIS A 172 4.24 -3.87 3.09
CA HIS A 172 3.10 -2.95 3.10
C HIS A 172 2.83 -2.49 4.53
N TRP A 173 2.74 -1.18 4.70
CA TRP A 173 2.44 -0.51 5.95
C TRP A 173 1.00 -0.03 5.95
N ILE A 174 0.30 -0.23 7.04
CA ILE A 174 -1.05 0.29 7.28
C ILE A 174 -1.10 0.99 8.64
N GLU A 175 -1.96 2.00 8.78
CA GLU A 175 -2.30 2.52 10.09
C GLU A 175 -3.45 1.70 10.68
N GLY A 176 -3.23 1.17 11.87
CA GLY A 176 -4.20 0.35 12.56
C GLY A 176 -3.69 -0.06 13.94
N ALA A 177 -4.59 -0.10 14.91
CA ALA A 177 -4.34 -0.79 16.15
C ALA A 177 -5.39 -1.88 16.24
N MET A 178 -4.99 -3.10 16.61
CA MET A 178 -5.98 -4.06 17.08
C MET A 178 -6.60 -3.48 18.35
N GLU A 179 -7.91 -3.27 18.35
CA GLU A 179 -8.65 -3.18 19.60
C GLU A 179 -8.55 -4.57 20.26
N SER A 180 -8.04 -4.61 21.50
CA SER A 180 -8.16 -5.83 22.29
C SER A 180 -9.65 -6.03 22.58
N LEU A 181 -10.25 -7.08 22.02
CA LEU A 181 -11.57 -7.56 22.41
C LEU A 181 -11.55 -8.07 23.85
#